data_AF-A0A9W9K240-F1
#
_entry.id   AF-A0A9W9K240-F1
#
_cell.length_a   1.000
_cell.length_b   1.000
_cell.length_c   1.000
_cell.angle_alpha   90.00
_cell.angle_beta   90.00
_cell.angle_gamma   90.00
#
_symmetry.space_group_name_H-M   'P 1'
#
loop_
_entity.id
_entity.type
_entity.pdbx_description
1 polymer ?
#
loop_
_entity_poly.entity_id
_entity_poly.type
_entity_poly.pdbx_seq_one_letter_code
_entity_poly.pdbx_strand_id
1 'polypeptide(L)'
;MVGDFIEVCPQFERIECPSSNFVISSRSGEPRWDTVTDSSDRPSWASSVEWAKADILKPESYKSYLNGASAVVHSMGILLEADYKGVVQGREPIVSGLQRAFSSSKMGSQNPLSRKEGEALEPKEKDGQLTYELMNRDSAIALAQESSSEHVPAFVYISAAAGAPVLPARYITTKREAEATIASTLPELRSIFIRPGFMYDNSRKFTLPIALGGFVASEFNTFLGNKLGFLGAMAEKPLKVDVVGEAVVEALEDESTKGAVGTKQIEALATKAWRKTML
;
A
#
# COMPACT_ATOMS: atom_id res chain seq x y z
N MET A 1 6.37 -10.09 -3.77
CA MET A 1 5.18 -10.00 -4.63
C MET A 1 4.85 -8.54 -4.80
N VAL A 2 4.57 -8.08 -6.02
CA VAL A 2 4.06 -6.73 -6.26
C VAL A 2 2.57 -6.83 -6.03
N GLY A 3 2.05 -6.21 -4.98
CA GLY A 3 0.61 -6.02 -4.83
C GLY A 3 0.26 -4.82 -5.68
N ASP A 4 -0.21 -5.05 -6.90
CA ASP A 4 -0.66 -4.00 -7.81
C ASP A 4 -2.18 -3.82 -7.62
N PHE A 5 -2.63 -2.94 -6.72
CA PHE A 5 -4.06 -2.59 -6.65
C PHE A 5 -4.23 -1.08 -6.41
N ILE A 6 -4.83 -0.39 -7.38
CA ILE A 6 -5.60 0.83 -7.11
C ILE A 6 -6.99 0.33 -6.72
N GLU A 7 -7.40 0.60 -5.50
CA GLU A 7 -8.70 0.17 -4.98
C GLU A 7 -9.59 1.41 -4.86
N VAL A 8 -10.60 1.53 -5.71
CA VAL A 8 -11.64 2.55 -5.58
C VAL A 8 -12.74 1.94 -4.72
N CYS A 9 -12.72 2.21 -3.42
CA CYS A 9 -13.56 1.57 -2.41
C CYS A 9 -14.89 2.35 -2.19
N PRO A 10 -16.02 1.63 -2.07
CA PRO A 10 -16.73 1.66 -0.79
C PRO A 10 -17.32 0.30 -0.37
N GLN A 11 -16.64 -0.35 0.59
CA GLN A 11 -17.06 -1.44 1.51
C GLN A 11 -16.81 -2.92 1.12
N PHE A 12 -15.83 -3.54 1.79
CA PHE A 12 -15.61 -4.98 1.87
C PHE A 12 -16.77 -5.70 2.61
N GLU A 13 -17.58 -6.43 1.83
CA GLU A 13 -18.34 -7.67 2.10
C GLU A 13 -19.15 -7.92 3.40
N ARG A 14 -19.35 -6.95 4.31
CA ARG A 14 -20.29 -7.17 5.46
C ARG A 14 -21.37 -6.11 5.66
N ILE A 15 -21.52 -5.18 4.72
CA ILE A 15 -22.59 -4.18 4.73
C ILE A 15 -23.20 -4.17 3.34
N GLU A 16 -24.45 -4.63 3.22
CA GLU A 16 -25.24 -4.54 1.99
C GLU A 16 -25.44 -3.05 1.63
N CYS A 17 -24.59 -2.50 0.76
CA CYS A 17 -24.78 -1.19 0.15
C CYS A 17 -25.25 -1.39 -1.32
N PRO A 18 -26.55 -1.19 -1.64
CA PRO A 18 -27.13 -1.60 -2.92
C PRO A 18 -26.73 -0.78 -4.16
N SER A 19 -25.83 0.19 -4.05
CA SER A 19 -25.56 1.20 -5.11
C SER A 19 -24.08 1.52 -5.36
N SER A 20 -23.16 0.69 -4.89
CA SER A 20 -21.71 0.95 -4.97
C SER A 20 -21.06 0.18 -6.13
N ASN A 21 -20.40 0.89 -7.06
CA ASN A 21 -19.56 0.29 -8.10
C ASN A 21 -18.08 0.39 -7.68
N PHE A 22 -17.37 -0.73 -7.67
CA PHE A 22 -15.93 -0.77 -7.36
C PHE A 22 -15.12 -0.90 -8.63
N VAL A 23 -14.04 -0.13 -8.75
CA VAL A 23 -13.06 -0.34 -9.81
C VAL A 23 -11.74 -0.71 -9.16
N ILE A 24 -11.28 -1.94 -9.42
CA ILE A 24 -9.93 -2.36 -9.05
C ILE A 24 -9.06 -2.33 -10.29
N SER A 25 -8.02 -1.50 -10.23
CA SER A 25 -7.09 -1.34 -11.34
C SER A 25 -5.75 -1.98 -11.02
N SER A 26 -5.32 -2.93 -11.86
CA SER A 26 -4.02 -3.59 -11.74
C SER A 26 -3.40 -3.83 -13.11
N ARG A 27 -2.08 -4.10 -13.15
CA ARG A 27 -1.41 -4.48 -14.40
C ARG A 27 -1.98 -5.75 -15.03
N SER A 28 -2.66 -6.58 -14.24
CA SER A 28 -3.23 -7.86 -14.67
C SER A 28 -4.75 -7.84 -14.86
N GLY A 29 -5.44 -6.78 -14.40
CA GLY A 29 -6.89 -6.77 -14.26
C GLY A 29 -7.35 -7.65 -13.09
N GLU A 30 -8.31 -8.55 -13.34
CA GLU A 30 -8.79 -9.50 -12.34
C GLU A 30 -7.66 -10.46 -11.91
N PRO A 31 -7.42 -10.63 -10.60
CA PRO A 31 -6.40 -11.54 -10.12
C PRO A 31 -6.79 -12.98 -10.42
N ARG A 32 -5.79 -13.85 -10.48
CA ARG A 32 -6.07 -15.28 -10.43
C ARG A 32 -6.34 -15.69 -8.98
N TRP A 33 -7.53 -16.20 -8.71
CA TRP A 33 -8.00 -16.50 -7.35
C TRP A 33 -7.10 -17.50 -6.62
N ASP A 34 -6.52 -18.47 -7.32
CA ASP A 34 -5.51 -19.42 -6.79
C ASP A 34 -4.27 -18.75 -6.18
N THR A 35 -4.01 -17.49 -6.52
CA THR A 35 -2.85 -16.73 -6.04
C THR A 35 -3.15 -15.74 -4.91
N VAL A 36 -4.43 -15.47 -4.67
CA VAL A 36 -4.89 -14.45 -3.72
C VAL A 36 -5.73 -15.04 -2.59
N THR A 37 -6.41 -16.15 -2.84
CA THR A 37 -7.26 -16.85 -1.88
C THR A 37 -6.80 -18.30 -1.70
N ASP A 38 -7.23 -18.92 -0.60
CA ASP A 38 -6.99 -20.35 -0.34
C ASP A 38 -7.81 -21.27 -1.27
N SER A 39 -8.75 -20.71 -2.03
CA SER A 39 -9.53 -21.39 -3.06
C SER A 39 -9.22 -20.83 -4.45
N SER A 40 -9.34 -21.67 -5.49
CA SER A 40 -9.37 -21.24 -6.89
C SER A 40 -10.72 -20.65 -7.31
N ASP A 41 -11.74 -20.80 -6.49
CA ASP A 41 -13.09 -20.33 -6.80
C ASP A 41 -13.17 -18.81 -6.68
N ARG A 42 -13.83 -18.18 -7.67
CA ARG A 42 -14.12 -16.75 -7.63
C ARG A 42 -15.09 -16.46 -6.48
N PRO A 43 -14.73 -15.58 -5.53
CA PRO A 43 -15.62 -15.19 -4.44
C PRO A 43 -16.87 -14.47 -4.94
N SER A 44 -17.97 -14.56 -4.18
CA SER A 44 -19.24 -13.91 -4.52
C SER A 44 -19.11 -12.40 -4.68
N TRP A 45 -18.41 -11.73 -3.77
CA TRP A 45 -18.17 -10.28 -3.82
C TRP A 45 -17.45 -9.81 -5.08
N ALA A 46 -16.61 -10.66 -5.68
CA ALA A 46 -15.83 -10.28 -6.84
C ALA A 46 -16.71 -10.00 -8.07
N SER A 47 -17.98 -10.41 -8.04
CA SER A 47 -18.97 -10.09 -9.08
C SER A 47 -19.49 -8.66 -8.97
N SER A 48 -19.36 -8.03 -7.80
CA SER A 48 -19.71 -6.62 -7.55
C SER A 48 -18.57 -5.66 -7.87
N VAL A 49 -17.45 -6.17 -8.40
CA VAL A 49 -16.24 -5.41 -8.70
C VAL A 49 -16.00 -5.38 -10.20
N GLU A 50 -15.80 -4.18 -10.73
CA GLU A 50 -15.24 -3.95 -12.06
C GLU A 50 -13.72 -4.08 -12.00
N TRP A 51 -13.18 -5.00 -12.79
CA TRP A 51 -11.74 -5.25 -12.86
C TRP A 51 -11.16 -4.55 -14.09
N ALA A 52 -10.37 -3.51 -13.85
CA ALA A 52 -9.72 -2.73 -14.88
C ALA A 52 -8.23 -3.14 -15.01
N LYS A 53 -7.77 -3.30 -16.25
CA LYS A 53 -6.35 -3.45 -16.51
C LYS A 53 -5.74 -2.07 -16.74
N ALA A 54 -4.90 -1.62 -15.83
CA ALA A 54 -4.17 -0.36 -15.97
C ALA A 54 -2.73 -0.45 -15.47
N ASP A 55 -1.92 0.52 -15.88
CA ASP A 55 -0.55 0.69 -15.46
C ASP A 55 -0.44 2.02 -14.70
N ILE A 56 -0.05 1.97 -13.43
CA ILE A 56 0.08 3.17 -12.60
C ILE A 56 1.08 4.19 -13.14
N LEU A 57 2.05 3.71 -13.91
CA LEU A 57 3.03 4.57 -14.55
C LEU A 57 2.44 5.30 -15.76
N LYS A 58 1.23 4.95 -16.19
CA LYS A 58 0.53 5.44 -17.37
C LYS A 58 -0.86 5.97 -17.01
N PRO A 59 -0.96 7.24 -16.59
CA PRO A 59 -2.21 7.90 -16.24
C PRO A 59 -3.32 7.73 -17.25
N GLU A 60 -3.00 7.74 -18.54
CA GLU A 60 -3.95 7.50 -19.63
C GLU A 60 -4.71 6.17 -19.51
N SER A 61 -4.14 5.20 -18.79
CA SER A 61 -4.75 3.88 -18.59
C SER A 61 -5.71 3.80 -17.41
N TYR A 62 -5.68 4.75 -16.46
CA TYR A 62 -6.56 4.72 -15.28
C TYR A 62 -7.38 5.99 -15.03
N LYS A 63 -7.03 7.11 -15.67
CA LYS A 63 -7.64 8.41 -15.39
C LYS A 63 -9.16 8.44 -15.58
N SER A 64 -9.68 7.71 -16.57
CA SER A 64 -11.12 7.60 -16.80
C SER A 64 -11.89 7.03 -15.62
N TYR A 65 -11.24 6.24 -14.75
CA TYR A 65 -11.86 5.66 -13.56
C TYR A 65 -11.87 6.59 -12.34
N LEU A 66 -11.13 7.71 -12.41
CA LEU A 66 -11.12 8.71 -11.34
C LEU A 66 -12.32 9.65 -11.41
N ASN A 67 -12.88 9.83 -12.60
CA ASN A 67 -14.03 10.69 -12.81
C ASN A 67 -15.26 10.16 -12.06
N GLY A 68 -15.79 10.97 -11.15
CA GLY A 68 -16.94 10.59 -10.31
C GLY A 68 -16.59 9.63 -9.17
N ALA A 69 -15.31 9.31 -8.95
CA ALA A 69 -14.89 8.49 -7.82
C ALA A 69 -15.03 9.27 -6.51
N SER A 70 -15.67 8.66 -5.51
CA SER A 70 -15.81 9.25 -4.17
C SER A 70 -14.52 9.17 -3.35
N ALA A 71 -13.66 8.19 -3.66
CA ALA A 71 -12.39 7.97 -3.00
C ALA A 71 -11.43 7.18 -3.90
N VAL A 72 -10.13 7.36 -3.72
CA VAL A 72 -9.08 6.57 -4.39
C VAL A 72 -8.14 6.01 -3.34
N VAL A 73 -7.89 4.70 -3.35
CA VAL A 73 -6.91 4.04 -2.48
C VAL A 73 -5.72 3.55 -3.31
N HIS A 74 -4.53 4.06 -2.97
CA HIS A 74 -3.25 3.59 -3.48
C HIS A 74 -2.66 2.58 -2.51
N SER A 75 -2.68 1.30 -2.89
CA SER A 75 -2.10 0.21 -2.10
C SER A 75 -0.84 -0.40 -2.70
N MET A 76 -0.32 0.20 -3.77
CA MET A 76 0.80 -0.36 -4.50
C MET A 76 2.13 -0.11 -3.82
N GLY A 77 2.97 -1.13 -3.88
CA GLY A 77 4.34 -1.03 -3.43
C GLY A 77 5.14 -2.29 -3.73
N ILE A 78 6.45 -2.12 -3.77
CA ILE A 78 7.38 -3.24 -3.85
C ILE A 78 8.12 -3.36 -2.53
N LEU A 79 8.20 -4.60 -2.01
CA LEU A 79 9.01 -4.90 -0.82
C LEU A 79 10.47 -5.17 -1.19
N LEU A 80 10.73 -5.71 -2.38
CA LEU A 80 12.06 -6.10 -2.85
C LEU A 80 12.23 -5.71 -4.31
N GLU A 81 13.23 -4.87 -4.57
CA GLU A 81 13.69 -4.49 -5.91
C GLU A 81 14.30 -5.68 -6.66
N ALA A 82 14.46 -5.55 -7.98
CA ALA A 82 14.90 -6.67 -8.81
C ALA A 82 16.32 -7.14 -8.48
N ASP A 83 17.22 -6.28 -7.98
CA ASP A 83 18.58 -6.69 -7.59
C ASP A 83 18.58 -7.67 -6.42
N TYR A 84 17.72 -7.45 -5.43
CA TYR A 84 17.57 -8.39 -4.31
C TYR A 84 17.05 -9.75 -4.80
N LYS A 85 16.09 -9.73 -5.73
CA LYS A 85 15.58 -10.97 -6.35
C LYS A 85 16.65 -11.64 -7.21
N GLY A 86 17.47 -10.86 -7.92
CA GLY A 86 18.58 -11.33 -8.73
C GLY A 86 19.61 -12.09 -7.90
N VAL A 87 19.96 -11.57 -6.73
CA VAL A 87 20.87 -12.25 -5.78
C VAL A 87 20.27 -13.57 -5.28
N VAL A 88 19.01 -13.56 -4.83
CA VAL A 88 18.35 -14.77 -4.30
C VAL A 88 18.13 -15.83 -5.39
N GLN A 89 17.92 -15.41 -6.64
CA GLN A 89 17.74 -16.30 -7.79
C GLN A 89 19.07 -16.72 -8.44
N GLY A 90 20.22 -16.26 -7.95
CA GLY A 90 21.54 -16.56 -8.52
C GLY A 90 21.79 -15.92 -9.90
N ARG A 91 21.01 -14.91 -10.28
CA ARG A 91 21.12 -14.18 -11.56
C ARG A 91 22.11 -13.02 -11.49
N GLU A 92 22.42 -12.55 -10.29
CA GLU A 92 23.38 -11.48 -10.01
C GLU A 92 24.49 -12.01 -9.09
N PRO A 93 25.75 -11.58 -9.25
CA PRO A 93 26.80 -11.87 -8.28
C PRO A 93 26.40 -11.36 -6.89
N ILE A 94 26.55 -12.20 -5.87
CA ILE A 94 26.02 -11.94 -4.51
C ILE A 94 26.50 -10.59 -3.96
N VAL A 95 27.78 -10.26 -4.15
CA VAL A 95 28.37 -9.03 -3.61
C VAL A 95 27.84 -7.79 -4.33
N SER A 96 27.87 -7.78 -5.68
CA SER A 96 27.42 -6.62 -6.46
C SER A 96 25.91 -6.41 -6.37
N GLY A 97 25.12 -7.49 -6.37
CA GLY A 97 23.67 -7.41 -6.25
C GLY A 97 23.22 -6.94 -4.86
N LEU A 98 23.90 -7.34 -3.77
CA LEU A 98 23.63 -6.81 -2.44
C LEU A 98 24.06 -5.34 -2.33
N GLN A 99 25.24 -4.99 -2.84
CA GLN A 99 25.70 -3.60 -2.86
C GLN A 99 24.70 -2.69 -3.60
N ARG A 100 24.15 -3.16 -4.72
CA ARG A 100 23.14 -2.43 -5.49
C ARG A 100 21.78 -2.37 -4.79
N ALA A 101 21.32 -3.47 -4.20
CA ALA A 101 20.06 -3.53 -3.46
C ALA A 101 20.05 -2.60 -2.23
N PHE A 102 21.19 -2.48 -1.55
CA PHE A 102 21.39 -1.64 -0.36
C PHE A 102 22.00 -0.27 -0.66
N SER A 103 22.06 0.16 -1.93
CA SER A 103 22.45 1.53 -2.29
C SER A 103 21.62 2.55 -1.50
N SER A 104 22.24 3.64 -1.07
CA SER A 104 21.56 4.72 -0.32
C SER A 104 20.62 5.56 -1.19
N SER A 105 20.75 5.47 -2.52
CA SER A 105 19.89 6.15 -3.48
C SER A 105 19.71 5.31 -4.74
N LYS A 106 18.53 5.40 -5.34
CA LYS A 106 18.25 4.95 -6.70
C LYS A 106 17.43 5.99 -7.45
N MET A 107 17.41 5.88 -8.77
CA MET A 107 16.62 6.75 -9.61
C MET A 107 15.14 6.33 -9.56
N GLY A 108 14.26 7.31 -9.35
CA GLY A 108 12.82 7.16 -9.57
C GLY A 108 12.47 7.48 -11.03
N SER A 109 11.50 8.36 -11.20
CA SER A 109 11.05 8.91 -12.49
C SER A 109 11.56 10.34 -12.72
N GLN A 110 10.98 11.03 -13.70
CA GLN A 110 11.00 12.49 -13.75
C GLN A 110 10.42 13.10 -12.47
N ASN A 111 10.77 14.36 -12.16
CA ASN A 111 10.26 14.99 -10.95
C ASN A 111 8.72 15.00 -10.99
N PRO A 112 8.04 14.27 -10.09
CA PRO A 112 6.58 14.17 -10.14
C PRO A 112 5.91 15.52 -9.96
N LEU A 113 6.56 16.47 -9.28
CA LEU A 113 6.00 17.80 -9.01
C LEU A 113 5.99 18.73 -10.22
N SER A 114 6.88 18.53 -11.19
CA SER A 114 6.93 19.31 -12.42
C SER A 114 6.25 18.63 -13.60
N ARG A 115 5.62 17.48 -13.33
CA ARG A 115 4.94 16.64 -14.30
C ARG A 115 3.66 17.32 -14.79
N LYS A 116 3.38 17.21 -16.09
CA LYS A 116 2.10 17.65 -16.65
C LYS A 116 1.03 16.60 -16.38
N GLU A 117 -0.20 17.07 -16.21
CA GLU A 117 -1.36 16.21 -16.10
C GLU A 117 -1.42 15.20 -17.26
N GLY A 118 -1.62 13.92 -16.94
CA GLY A 118 -1.63 12.82 -17.91
C GLY A 118 -0.25 12.35 -18.42
N GLU A 119 0.87 12.97 -18.03
CA GLU A 119 2.21 12.55 -18.48
C GLU A 119 2.62 11.20 -17.85
N ALA A 120 3.17 10.26 -18.62
CA ALA A 120 3.59 8.96 -18.10
C ALA A 120 4.86 9.06 -17.25
N LEU A 121 4.98 8.23 -16.20
CA LEU A 121 6.18 8.10 -15.37
C LEU A 121 7.20 7.20 -16.07
N GLU A 122 8.35 7.75 -16.44
CA GLU A 122 9.41 6.99 -17.10
C GLU A 122 10.46 6.53 -16.08
N PRO A 123 10.73 5.21 -15.94
CA PRO A 123 11.81 4.72 -15.10
C PRO A 123 13.16 5.25 -15.59
N LYS A 124 13.93 5.90 -14.71
CA LYS A 124 15.23 6.48 -15.08
C LYS A 124 16.43 5.57 -14.81
N GLU A 125 16.23 4.44 -14.14
CA GLU A 125 17.29 3.43 -14.01
C GLU A 125 17.64 2.84 -15.38
N LYS A 126 18.94 2.61 -15.60
CA LYS A 126 19.48 2.20 -16.93
C LYS A 126 18.94 0.87 -17.43
N ASP A 127 18.46 0.03 -16.53
CA ASP A 127 17.90 -1.30 -16.80
C ASP A 127 16.36 -1.30 -16.78
N GLY A 128 15.72 -0.13 -16.60
CA GLY A 128 14.26 -0.02 -16.49
C GLY A 128 13.70 -0.69 -15.24
N GLN A 129 14.53 -0.93 -14.22
CA GLN A 129 14.13 -1.56 -12.98
C GLN A 129 13.06 -0.73 -12.25
N LEU A 130 12.04 -1.40 -11.72
CA LEU A 130 11.10 -0.81 -10.77
C LEU A 130 11.80 -0.62 -9.41
N THR A 131 12.02 0.64 -9.04
CA THR A 131 12.65 1.07 -7.78
C THR A 131 11.61 1.45 -6.73
N TYR A 132 12.02 1.55 -5.47
CA TYR A 132 11.12 2.05 -4.41
C TYR A 132 10.70 3.50 -4.68
N GLU A 133 11.62 4.30 -5.21
CA GLU A 133 11.38 5.70 -5.57
C GLU A 133 10.30 5.80 -6.63
N LEU A 134 10.36 4.99 -7.69
CA LEU A 134 9.34 4.96 -8.72
C LEU A 134 8.00 4.42 -8.19
N MET A 135 8.02 3.23 -7.58
CA MET A 135 6.79 2.50 -7.25
C MET A 135 6.10 3.01 -5.99
N ASN A 136 6.85 3.32 -4.93
CA ASN A 136 6.26 3.72 -3.67
C ASN A 136 6.01 5.24 -3.62
N ARG A 137 6.94 6.05 -4.14
CA ARG A 137 6.87 7.51 -4.03
C ARG A 137 6.24 8.17 -5.25
N ASP A 138 6.87 8.03 -6.42
CA ASP A 138 6.48 8.81 -7.59
C ASP A 138 5.11 8.39 -8.13
N SER A 139 4.79 7.08 -8.12
CA SER A 139 3.48 6.57 -8.52
C SER A 139 2.34 7.06 -7.61
N ALA A 140 2.61 7.19 -6.31
CA ALA A 140 1.64 7.67 -5.34
C ALA A 140 1.37 9.17 -5.51
N ILE A 141 2.44 9.96 -5.72
CA ILE A 141 2.31 11.39 -6.00
C ILE A 141 1.56 11.62 -7.32
N ALA A 142 1.89 10.89 -8.38
CA ALA A 142 1.22 11.03 -9.66
C ALA A 142 -0.27 10.70 -9.56
N LEU A 143 -0.65 9.60 -8.90
CA LEU A 143 -2.05 9.26 -8.70
C LEU A 143 -2.79 10.30 -7.86
N ALA A 144 -2.15 10.83 -6.81
CA ALA A 144 -2.73 11.89 -6.00
C ALA A 144 -2.95 13.18 -6.81
N GLN A 145 -2.03 13.54 -7.70
CA GLN A 145 -2.20 14.67 -8.62
C GLN A 145 -3.38 14.45 -9.55
N GLU A 146 -3.47 13.29 -10.21
CA GLU A 146 -4.62 13.00 -11.09
C GLU A 146 -5.94 12.95 -10.32
N SER A 147 -5.93 12.41 -9.09
CA SER A 147 -7.11 12.40 -8.21
C SER A 147 -7.53 13.82 -7.84
N SER A 148 -6.57 14.71 -7.58
CA SER A 148 -6.84 16.12 -7.30
C SER A 148 -7.38 16.84 -8.54
N SER A 149 -6.83 16.59 -9.73
CA SER A 149 -7.32 17.17 -11.00
C SER A 149 -8.75 16.74 -11.32
N GLU A 150 -9.10 15.48 -11.03
CA GLU A 150 -10.45 14.93 -11.22
C GLU A 150 -11.39 15.21 -10.02
N HIS A 151 -10.96 16.03 -9.06
CA HIS A 151 -11.74 16.48 -7.91
C HIS A 151 -12.27 15.32 -7.03
N VAL A 152 -11.47 14.27 -6.89
CA VAL A 152 -11.80 13.14 -6.02
C VAL A 152 -11.85 13.63 -4.56
N PRO A 153 -12.94 13.37 -3.81
CA PRO A 153 -13.11 13.88 -2.45
C PRO A 153 -12.11 13.35 -1.43
N ALA A 154 -11.56 12.15 -1.63
CA ALA A 154 -10.65 11.52 -0.67
C ALA A 154 -9.59 10.66 -1.35
N PHE A 155 -8.36 10.74 -0.82
CA PHE A 155 -7.24 9.93 -1.29
C PHE A 155 -6.61 9.19 -0.11
N VAL A 156 -6.46 7.88 -0.24
CA VAL A 156 -5.83 7.02 0.77
C VAL A 156 -4.55 6.45 0.20
N TYR A 157 -3.47 6.50 0.98
CA TYR A 157 -2.21 5.86 0.64
C TYR A 157 -1.81 4.86 1.73
N ILE A 158 -1.61 3.61 1.33
CA ILE A 158 -1.14 2.54 2.21
C ILE A 158 0.38 2.67 2.37
N SER A 159 0.79 3.40 3.39
CA SER A 159 2.18 3.59 3.79
C SER A 159 2.68 2.39 4.63
N ALA A 160 3.52 2.65 5.64
CA ALA A 160 4.03 1.69 6.61
C ALA A 160 4.44 2.42 7.90
N ALA A 161 4.17 1.85 9.06
CA ALA A 161 4.75 2.29 10.34
C ALA A 161 6.21 1.83 10.45
N ALA A 162 6.46 0.59 10.05
CA ALA A 162 7.76 -0.06 10.03
C ALA A 162 7.91 -0.99 8.83
N GLY A 163 9.15 -1.33 8.48
CA GLY A 163 9.46 -2.31 7.44
C GLY A 163 9.45 -3.73 8.00
N ALA A 164 9.21 -4.73 7.14
CA ALA A 164 9.51 -6.10 7.49
C ALA A 164 11.01 -6.26 7.86
N PRO A 165 11.38 -7.27 8.65
CA PRO A 165 12.77 -7.49 9.03
C PRO A 165 13.66 -7.57 7.78
N VAL A 166 14.86 -6.97 7.84
CA VAL A 166 15.85 -6.96 6.74
C VAL A 166 15.52 -6.03 5.56
N LEU A 167 14.41 -5.28 5.60
CA LEU A 167 14.14 -4.30 4.55
C LEU A 167 15.08 -3.09 4.63
N PRO A 168 15.57 -2.58 3.48
CA PRO A 168 16.41 -1.39 3.45
C PRO A 168 15.60 -0.16 3.89
N ALA A 169 16.26 0.80 4.54
CA ALA A 169 15.63 2.04 5.01
C ALA A 169 14.88 2.79 3.89
N ARG A 170 15.38 2.71 2.65
CA ARG A 170 14.74 3.29 1.45
C ARG A 170 13.28 2.88 1.26
N TYR A 171 12.90 1.66 1.67
CA TYR A 171 11.51 1.23 1.62
C TYR A 171 10.59 2.14 2.44
N ILE A 172 10.98 2.50 3.66
CA ILE A 172 10.19 3.36 4.54
C ILE A 172 10.34 4.83 4.17
N THR A 173 11.55 5.29 3.85
CA THR A 173 11.76 6.71 3.53
C THR A 173 11.02 7.12 2.28
N THR A 174 10.99 6.29 1.23
CA THR A 174 10.21 6.60 0.00
C THR A 174 8.72 6.71 0.26
N LYS A 175 8.14 5.85 1.11
CA LYS A 175 6.74 5.98 1.53
C LYS A 175 6.50 7.27 2.32
N ARG A 176 7.41 7.64 3.23
CA ARG A 176 7.33 8.89 4.02
C ARG A 176 7.48 10.14 3.17
N GLU A 177 8.35 10.11 2.18
CA GLU A 177 8.51 11.18 1.20
C GLU A 177 7.20 11.38 0.42
N ALA A 178 6.55 10.30 -0.02
CA ALA A 178 5.26 10.37 -0.71
C ALA A 178 4.20 11.10 0.15
N GLU A 179 4.06 10.71 1.41
CA GLU A 179 3.13 11.34 2.35
C GLU A 179 3.40 12.84 2.51
N ALA A 180 4.67 13.20 2.75
CA ALA A 180 5.07 14.59 2.95
C ALA A 180 4.83 15.43 1.69
N THR A 181 5.13 14.89 0.51
CA THR A 181 4.93 15.56 -0.77
C THR A 181 3.44 15.76 -1.07
N ILE A 182 2.62 14.72 -0.91
CA ILE A 182 1.18 14.81 -1.14
C ILE A 182 0.55 15.83 -0.18
N ALA A 183 0.87 15.75 1.11
CA ALA A 183 0.32 16.66 2.12
C ALA A 183 0.71 18.13 1.91
N SER A 184 1.91 18.39 1.39
CA SER A 184 2.41 19.76 1.17
C SER A 184 2.00 20.35 -0.18
N THR A 185 1.84 19.52 -1.21
CA THR A 185 1.57 19.97 -2.58
C THR A 185 0.08 19.99 -2.90
N LEU A 186 -0.70 19.10 -2.28
CA LEU A 186 -2.13 18.93 -2.53
C LEU A 186 -2.96 19.17 -1.26
N PRO A 187 -2.90 20.36 -0.64
CA PRO A 187 -3.57 20.63 0.65
C PRO A 187 -5.10 20.55 0.58
N GLU A 188 -5.68 20.78 -0.60
CA GLU A 188 -7.13 20.68 -0.85
C GLU A 188 -7.60 19.23 -0.97
N LEU A 189 -6.71 18.29 -1.30
CA LEU A 189 -7.04 16.87 -1.38
C LEU A 189 -7.03 16.26 0.01
N ARG A 190 -8.19 15.79 0.49
CA ARG A 190 -8.30 15.07 1.77
C ARG A 190 -7.51 13.76 1.69
N SER A 191 -6.28 13.82 2.17
CA SER A 191 -5.32 12.72 2.09
C SER A 191 -5.21 11.98 3.43
N ILE A 192 -5.32 10.66 3.40
CA ILE A 192 -5.22 9.76 4.55
C ILE A 192 -4.04 8.81 4.34
N PHE A 193 -3.08 8.80 5.26
CA PHE A 193 -1.88 7.97 5.16
C PHE A 193 -1.93 6.84 6.19
N ILE A 194 -2.33 5.65 5.76
CA ILE A 194 -2.45 4.49 6.64
C ILE A 194 -1.06 3.90 6.85
N ARG A 195 -0.60 3.84 8.10
CA ARG A 195 0.73 3.35 8.47
C ARG A 195 0.61 2.04 9.24
N PRO A 196 0.33 0.90 8.56
CA PRO A 196 0.26 -0.38 9.23
C PRO A 196 1.67 -0.85 9.65
N GLY A 197 1.73 -1.64 10.71
CA GLY A 197 2.92 -2.43 11.04
C GLY A 197 3.05 -3.63 10.09
N PHE A 198 3.69 -4.71 10.56
CA PHE A 198 3.73 -5.95 9.78
C PHE A 198 2.31 -6.50 9.56
N MET A 199 1.90 -6.67 8.31
CA MET A 199 0.59 -7.25 7.98
C MET A 199 0.73 -8.73 7.66
N TYR A 200 -0.23 -9.53 8.14
CA TYR A 200 -0.28 -10.96 7.83
C TYR A 200 -1.67 -11.39 7.39
N ASP A 201 -1.68 -12.47 6.62
CA ASP A 201 -2.88 -13.15 6.16
C ASP A 201 -2.69 -14.66 6.29
N ASN A 202 -3.76 -15.37 6.64
CA ASN A 202 -3.77 -16.81 6.81
C ASN A 202 -3.58 -17.55 5.48
N SER A 203 -4.03 -16.96 4.37
CA SER A 203 -3.84 -17.53 3.03
C SER A 203 -2.37 -17.53 2.58
N ARG A 204 -1.58 -16.60 3.13
CA ARG A 204 -0.16 -16.41 2.79
C ARG A 204 0.71 -17.18 3.77
N LYS A 205 0.92 -18.47 3.47
CA LYS A 205 1.72 -19.42 4.29
C LYS A 205 3.12 -18.91 4.67
N PHE A 206 3.72 -18.01 3.88
CA PHE A 206 5.03 -17.42 4.18
C PHE A 206 4.99 -16.30 5.23
N THR A 207 3.87 -15.58 5.39
CA THR A 207 3.76 -14.49 6.38
C THR A 207 3.48 -14.98 7.80
N LEU A 208 2.93 -16.18 7.96
CA LEU A 208 2.54 -16.75 9.26
C LEU A 208 3.71 -17.00 10.23
N PRO A 209 4.85 -17.60 9.83
CA PRO A 209 5.99 -17.77 10.74
C PRO A 209 6.58 -16.44 11.21
N ILE A 210 6.57 -15.42 10.33
CA ILE A 210 7.07 -14.07 10.64
C ILE A 210 6.11 -13.37 11.61
N ALA A 211 4.80 -13.45 11.36
CA ALA A 211 3.78 -12.90 12.24
C ALA A 211 3.86 -13.52 13.64
N LEU A 212 3.98 -14.84 13.74
CA LEU A 212 4.11 -15.54 15.02
C LEU A 212 5.35 -15.07 15.79
N GLY A 213 6.49 -14.92 15.12
CA GLY A 213 7.70 -14.35 15.71
C GLY A 213 7.50 -12.92 16.21
N GLY A 214 6.81 -12.09 15.41
CA GLY A 214 6.47 -10.70 15.78
C GLY A 214 5.53 -10.61 16.98
N PHE A 215 4.49 -11.44 17.04
CA PHE A 215 3.58 -11.49 18.20
C PHE A 215 4.34 -11.83 19.48
N VAL A 216 5.13 -12.90 19.46
CA VAL A 216 5.97 -13.29 20.61
C VAL A 216 6.89 -12.12 21.01
N ALA A 217 7.59 -11.51 20.05
CA ALA A 217 8.48 -10.39 20.33
C ALA A 217 7.75 -9.18 20.95
N SER A 218 6.56 -8.84 20.47
CA SER A 218 5.76 -7.72 20.98
C SER A 218 5.27 -7.92 22.42
N GLU A 219 4.85 -9.14 22.77
CA GLU A 219 4.43 -9.51 24.13
C GLU A 219 5.62 -9.45 25.10
N PHE A 220 6.77 -9.99 24.69
CA PHE A 220 8.00 -9.92 25.48
C PHE A 220 8.51 -8.47 25.65
N ASN A 221 8.39 -7.62 24.64
CA ASN A 221 8.79 -6.21 24.74
C ASN A 221 7.87 -5.41 25.68
N THR A 222 6.57 -5.70 25.68
CA THR A 222 5.60 -5.11 26.61
C THR A 222 5.90 -5.54 28.05
N PHE A 223 6.26 -6.81 28.25
CA PHE A 223 6.64 -7.36 29.56
C PHE A 223 7.97 -6.82 30.10
N LEU A 224 8.95 -6.55 29.23
CA LEU A 224 10.29 -6.05 29.61
C LEU A 224 10.39 -4.51 29.65
N GLY A 225 9.26 -3.80 29.61
CA GLY A 225 9.19 -2.35 29.83
C GLY A 225 9.88 -1.52 28.75
N ASN A 226 9.69 -1.85 27.46
CA ASN A 226 10.23 -1.11 26.31
C ASN A 226 11.77 -0.99 26.25
N LYS A 227 12.53 -1.80 26.98
CA LYS A 227 14.01 -1.75 26.99
C LYS A 227 14.68 -2.29 25.71
N LEU A 228 13.93 -2.88 24.77
CA LEU A 228 14.44 -3.42 23.51
C LEU A 228 14.24 -2.46 22.33
N GLY A 229 14.58 -1.17 22.51
CA GLY A 229 14.52 -0.15 21.44
C GLY A 229 15.36 -0.48 20.19
N PHE A 230 16.31 -1.41 20.27
CA PHE A 230 17.08 -1.96 19.15
C PHE A 230 16.25 -2.82 18.17
N LEU A 231 15.11 -3.37 18.61
CA LEU A 231 14.21 -4.20 17.79
C LEU A 231 13.00 -3.40 17.27
N GLY A 232 13.09 -2.07 17.18
CA GLY A 232 11.96 -1.14 16.99
C GLY A 232 11.01 -1.36 15.79
N ALA A 233 11.33 -2.25 14.84
CA ALA A 233 10.43 -2.67 13.76
C ALA A 233 9.81 -4.07 13.97
N MET A 234 10.40 -4.90 14.83
CA MET A 234 9.97 -6.28 15.15
C MET A 234 9.06 -6.35 16.39
N ALA A 235 9.05 -5.29 17.22
CA ALA A 235 8.28 -5.24 18.45
C ALA A 235 6.86 -4.68 18.26
N GLU A 236 6.52 -4.21 17.06
CA GLU A 236 5.18 -3.69 16.75
C GLU A 236 4.26 -4.86 16.39
N LYS A 237 3.10 -4.92 17.05
CA LYS A 237 2.14 -6.02 16.93
C LYS A 237 1.72 -6.22 15.45
N PRO A 238 1.87 -7.44 14.90
CA PRO A 238 1.36 -7.73 13.57
C PRO A 238 -0.14 -7.50 13.46
N LEU A 239 -0.58 -6.88 12.36
CA LEU A 239 -1.99 -6.64 12.07
C LEU A 239 -2.49 -7.60 10.99
N LYS A 240 -3.73 -8.07 11.13
CA LYS A 240 -4.39 -8.78 10.02
C LYS A 240 -4.68 -7.79 8.90
N VAL A 241 -4.57 -8.24 7.65
CA VAL A 241 -4.92 -7.41 6.47
C VAL A 241 -6.36 -6.91 6.57
N ASP A 242 -7.30 -7.77 7.01
CA ASP A 242 -8.72 -7.41 7.16
C ASP A 242 -8.93 -6.23 8.11
N VAL A 243 -8.18 -6.17 9.22
CA VAL A 243 -8.25 -5.08 10.20
C VAL A 243 -7.81 -3.75 9.57
N VAL A 244 -6.81 -3.79 8.70
CA VAL A 244 -6.35 -2.59 7.97
C VAL A 244 -7.39 -2.16 6.94
N GLY A 245 -8.02 -3.11 6.24
CA GLY A 245 -9.12 -2.84 5.31
C GLY A 245 -10.33 -2.21 5.99
N GLU A 246 -10.78 -2.77 7.12
CA GLU A 246 -11.87 -2.21 7.94
C GLU A 246 -11.54 -0.78 8.41
N ALA A 247 -10.30 -0.53 8.82
CA ALA A 247 -9.87 0.80 9.22
C ALA A 247 -9.82 1.81 8.07
N VAL A 248 -9.45 1.39 6.86
CA VAL A 248 -9.47 2.25 5.65
C VAL A 248 -10.89 2.70 5.34
N VAL A 249 -11.84 1.76 5.35
CA VAL A 249 -13.25 2.04 5.09
C VAL A 249 -13.80 3.02 6.11
N GLU A 250 -13.57 2.76 7.41
CA GLU A 250 -14.02 3.66 8.47
C GLU A 250 -13.37 5.05 8.38
N ALA A 251 -12.09 5.12 7.99
CA ALA A 251 -11.39 6.39 7.77
C ALA A 251 -11.96 7.18 6.58
N LEU A 252 -12.47 6.49 5.56
CA LEU A 252 -13.11 7.13 4.42
C LEU A 252 -14.48 7.69 4.79
N GLU A 253 -15.28 6.95 5.57
CA GLU A 253 -16.58 7.40 6.09
C GLU A 253 -16.45 8.56 7.08
N ASP A 254 -15.40 8.58 7.88
CA ASP A 254 -15.15 9.64 8.85
C ASP A 254 -14.50 10.85 8.17
N GLU A 255 -15.31 11.84 7.79
CA GLU A 255 -14.86 13.08 7.12
C GLU A 255 -13.79 13.86 7.91
N SER A 256 -13.72 13.66 9.23
CA SER A 256 -12.71 14.30 10.09
C SER A 256 -11.33 13.66 9.98
N THR A 257 -11.24 12.43 9.45
CA THR A 257 -9.99 11.71 9.32
C THR A 257 -9.17 12.26 8.16
N LYS A 258 -7.97 12.76 8.50
CA LYS A 258 -6.97 13.26 7.55
C LYS A 258 -5.55 13.10 8.11
N GLY A 259 -4.58 13.01 7.21
CA GLY A 259 -3.16 12.87 7.55
C GLY A 259 -2.78 11.46 7.98
N ALA A 260 -1.74 11.35 8.80
CA ALA A 260 -1.15 10.08 9.19
C ALA A 260 -2.01 9.32 10.21
N VAL A 261 -2.35 8.08 9.88
CA VAL A 261 -3.08 7.13 10.74
C VAL A 261 -2.12 6.03 11.18
N GLY A 262 -1.67 6.09 12.43
CA GLY A 262 -0.75 5.11 13.01
C GLY A 262 -1.44 3.81 13.45
N THR A 263 -0.65 2.80 13.83
CA THR A 263 -1.12 1.46 14.23
C THR A 263 -2.23 1.46 15.29
N LYS A 264 -2.09 2.29 16.34
CA LYS A 264 -3.13 2.43 17.38
C LYS A 264 -4.45 3.02 16.85
N GLN A 265 -4.37 3.98 15.92
CA GLN A 265 -5.57 4.57 15.31
C GLN A 265 -6.23 3.59 14.34
N ILE A 266 -5.44 2.78 13.62
CA ILE A 266 -5.95 1.70 12.77
C ILE A 266 -6.78 0.72 13.61
N GLU A 267 -6.26 0.23 14.75
CA GLU A 267 -7.00 -0.68 15.63
C GLU A 267 -8.29 -0.03 16.18
N ALA A 268 -8.25 1.27 16.51
CA ALA A 268 -9.43 2.00 17.00
C ALA A 268 -10.51 2.14 15.91
N LEU A 269 -10.13 2.48 14.68
CA LEU A 269 -11.02 2.59 13.53
C LEU A 269 -11.64 1.23 13.17
N ALA A 270 -10.83 0.17 13.12
CA ALA A 270 -11.34 -1.19 12.88
C ALA A 270 -12.33 -1.63 13.98
N THR A 271 -12.05 -1.30 15.24
CA THR A 271 -12.98 -1.59 16.35
C THR A 271 -14.30 -0.82 16.18
N LYS A 272 -14.26 0.43 15.69
CA LYS A 272 -15.45 1.24 15.40
C LYS A 272 -16.27 0.62 14.27
N ALA A 273 -15.62 0.19 13.19
CA ALA A 273 -16.26 -0.51 12.08
C ALA A 273 -16.96 -1.80 12.54
N TRP A 274 -16.25 -2.65 13.30
CA TRP A 274 -16.79 -3.90 13.83
C TRP A 274 -18.04 -3.69 14.70
N ARG A 275 -18.06 -2.64 15.54
CA ARG A 275 -19.23 -2.30 16.36
C ARG A 275 -20.44 -1.90 15.52
N LYS A 276 -20.25 -1.18 14.41
CA LYS A 276 -21.35 -0.83 13.48
C LYS A 276 -21.98 -2.07 12.87
N THR A 277 -21.18 -3.09 12.54
CA THR A 277 -21.70 -4.33 11.93
C THR A 277 -22.47 -5.25 12.88
N MET A 278 -22.46 -4.97 14.19
CA MET A 278 -23.20 -5.74 15.20
C MET A 278 -24.49 -5.06 15.68
N LEU A 279 -24.77 -3.85 15.20
CA LEU A 279 -25.99 -3.10 15.47
C LEU A 279 -26.94 -3.22 14.27
#